data_AF-A0A7S7L698-F1
#
_entry.id   AF-A0A7S7L698-F1
#
_cell.length_a   1.000
_cell.length_b   1.000
_cell.length_c   1.000
_cell.angle_alpha   90.00
_cell.angle_beta   90.00
_cell.angle_gamma   90.00
#
_symmetry.space_group_name_H-M   'P 1'
#
loop_
_entity.id
_entity.type
_entity.pdbx_description
1 polymer ?
#
loop_
_entity_poly.entity_id
_entity_poly.type
_entity_poly.pdbx_seq_one_letter_code
_entity_poly.pdbx_strand_id
1 'polypeptide(L)'
;MHQPTLSRKTFFCPEFVPTGVDDDFCLPCGCPEQLPQPKFPSPTSALSPQELEEVEECIMAANDLLLSLVTDDEINERALQLNLRRLRKQFVTVLVDCGNKKEEVSGIFLDAGKDFIILVNSETKNVTVITTNRILFFSSANRKTEAHHEQELISIDPCLRRQLTFNFGETVTKSPFLLNLFFGLDLSMFLESYVGYYCYVRTDREKQELDGTLIKIRTNSIELTKYDEKQAVDFDEICIMELEK
;
A
#
# COMPACT_ATOMS: atom_id res chain seq x y z
N MET A 1 42.27 68.15 -23.50
CA MET A 1 43.30 67.41 -22.72
C MET A 1 43.07 67.81 -21.27
N HIS A 2 42.73 66.96 -20.31
CA HIS A 2 42.97 65.54 -20.07
C HIS A 2 41.79 64.91 -19.32
N GLN A 3 41.42 63.68 -19.68
CA GLN A 3 40.79 62.74 -18.75
C GLN A 3 41.84 62.26 -17.74
N PRO A 4 41.40 61.94 -16.51
CA PRO A 4 41.96 60.79 -15.78
C PRO A 4 40.81 59.89 -15.32
N THR A 5 40.60 58.78 -16.03
CA THR A 5 41.02 57.43 -15.61
C THR A 5 40.22 56.86 -14.43
N LEU A 6 39.15 56.15 -14.78
CA LEU A 6 38.50 55.14 -13.95
C LEU A 6 39.57 54.09 -13.57
N SER A 7 40.09 54.16 -12.35
CA SER A 7 40.92 53.09 -11.80
C SER A 7 40.01 51.91 -11.51
N ARG A 8 39.91 50.96 -12.46
CA ARG A 8 39.46 49.59 -12.18
C ARG A 8 40.48 48.98 -11.22
N LYS A 9 40.21 49.06 -9.92
CA LYS A 9 40.84 48.15 -8.97
C LYS A 9 40.19 46.79 -9.18
N THR A 10 40.94 45.90 -9.82
CA THR A 10 40.67 44.48 -9.92
C THR A 10 40.45 43.93 -8.52
N PHE A 11 39.24 43.43 -8.25
CA PHE A 11 38.98 42.64 -7.05
C PHE A 11 39.73 41.31 -7.20
N PHE A 12 40.72 41.09 -6.36
CA PHE A 12 41.28 39.77 -6.11
C PHE A 12 40.78 39.33 -4.73
N CYS A 13 40.03 38.24 -4.67
CA CYS A 13 39.80 37.56 -3.41
C CYS A 13 41.11 36.88 -2.99
N PRO A 14 41.60 37.09 -1.77
CA PRO A 14 42.76 36.35 -1.29
C PRO A 14 42.43 34.86 -1.24
N GLU A 15 43.37 34.02 -1.67
CA GLU A 15 43.17 32.57 -1.82
C GLU A 15 43.01 31.84 -0.47
N PHE A 16 43.30 32.50 0.65
CA PHE A 16 43.06 31.99 2.00
C PHE A 16 42.72 33.12 2.99
N VAL A 17 41.63 32.96 3.73
CA VAL A 17 41.28 33.78 4.91
C VAL A 17 41.55 32.94 6.17
N PRO A 18 42.33 33.41 7.15
CA PRO A 18 42.58 32.66 8.39
C PRO A 18 41.29 32.51 9.21
N THR A 19 41.15 31.39 9.91
CA THR A 19 39.99 31.14 10.79
C THR A 19 40.00 32.10 11.99
N GLY A 20 38.94 32.91 12.10
CA GLY A 20 38.70 33.80 13.25
C GLY A 20 38.50 35.28 12.93
N VAL A 21 38.34 35.67 11.66
CA VAL A 21 37.87 37.01 11.27
C VAL A 21 36.39 36.91 10.94
N ASP A 22 35.56 37.72 11.59
CA ASP A 22 34.15 37.86 11.22
C ASP A 22 34.08 38.41 9.78
N ASP A 23 33.24 37.79 8.95
CA ASP A 23 32.98 38.19 7.56
C ASP A 23 32.27 39.56 7.53
N ASP A 24 33.03 40.62 7.75
CA ASP A 24 32.53 41.99 7.64
C ASP A 24 32.43 42.36 6.15
N PHE A 25 31.24 42.10 5.61
CA PHE A 25 30.75 42.45 4.28
C PHE A 25 30.70 43.98 4.03
N CYS A 26 31.78 44.72 4.30
CA CYS A 26 31.94 46.15 3.98
C CYS A 26 30.72 47.03 4.35
N LEU A 27 30.01 46.72 5.44
CA LEU A 27 28.91 47.56 5.92
C LEU A 27 29.50 48.66 6.83
N PRO A 28 29.15 49.94 6.65
CA PRO A 28 29.67 51.01 7.49
C PRO A 28 29.25 50.76 8.94
N CYS A 29 30.25 50.53 9.81
CA CYS A 29 30.07 50.22 11.22
C CYS A 29 29.42 51.41 11.95
N GLY A 30 28.10 51.29 12.19
CA GLY A 30 27.32 52.30 12.87
C GLY A 30 25.83 51.97 12.89
N CYS A 31 25.47 50.70 13.12
CA CYS A 31 24.07 50.36 13.34
C CYS A 31 23.62 50.96 14.68
N PRO A 32 22.53 51.76 14.73
CA PRO A 32 21.94 52.16 15.99
C PRO A 32 21.50 50.92 16.78
N GLU A 33 21.53 50.98 18.12
CA GLU A 33 21.06 49.89 18.97
C GLU A 33 19.67 49.42 18.50
N GLN A 34 19.58 48.14 18.12
CA GLN A 34 18.31 47.55 17.74
C GLN A 34 17.40 47.55 18.96
N LEU A 35 16.28 48.26 18.86
CA LEU A 35 15.20 48.12 19.83
C LEU A 35 14.83 46.63 19.92
N PRO A 36 14.69 46.05 21.13
CA PRO A 36 14.36 44.64 21.29
C PRO A 36 13.01 44.37 20.63
N GLN A 37 13.05 43.81 19.43
CA GLN A 37 11.85 43.36 18.74
C GLN A 37 11.44 42.02 19.36
N PRO A 38 10.17 41.87 19.79
CA PRO A 38 9.66 40.55 20.15
C PRO A 38 9.81 39.63 18.93
N LYS A 39 10.60 38.57 19.09
CA LYS A 39 10.71 37.49 18.10
C LYS A 39 9.41 36.71 18.14
N PHE A 40 8.40 37.15 17.41
CA PHE A 40 7.25 36.32 17.12
C PHE A 40 7.67 35.36 16.01
N PRO A 41 7.81 34.04 16.27
CA PRO A 41 7.94 33.10 15.17
C PRO A 41 6.66 33.23 14.35
N SER A 42 6.80 33.58 13.07
CA SER A 42 5.68 33.46 12.15
C SER A 42 5.16 32.03 12.21
N PRO A 43 3.84 31.81 12.25
CA PRO A 43 3.29 30.48 12.11
C PRO A 43 3.88 29.82 10.87
N THR A 44 4.40 28.60 11.00
CA THR A 44 4.93 27.82 9.88
C THR A 44 3.85 27.40 8.89
N SER A 45 2.58 27.56 9.26
CA SER A 45 1.39 27.31 8.44
C SER A 45 0.27 28.30 8.78
N ALA A 46 -0.61 28.55 7.82
CA ALA A 46 -1.85 29.31 8.01
C ALA A 46 -2.97 28.49 8.66
N LEU A 47 -2.77 27.18 8.86
CA LEU A 47 -3.71 26.25 9.48
C LEU A 47 -3.53 26.20 10.99
N SER A 48 -4.59 25.84 11.73
CA SER A 48 -4.43 25.47 13.13
C SER A 48 -3.57 24.19 13.26
N PRO A 49 -2.93 23.94 14.43
CA PRO A 49 -2.09 22.75 14.60
C PRO A 49 -2.82 21.44 14.29
N GLN A 50 -4.11 21.35 14.66
CA GLN A 50 -4.93 20.17 14.39
C GLN A 50 -5.20 20.00 12.88
N GLU A 51 -5.61 21.07 12.20
CA GLU A 51 -5.85 21.01 10.75
C GLU A 51 -4.56 20.71 9.97
N LEU A 52 -3.41 21.20 10.45
CA LEU A 52 -2.13 20.90 9.85
C LEU A 52 -1.78 19.41 9.99
N GLU A 53 -1.95 18.84 11.17
CA GLU A 53 -1.73 17.40 11.44
C GLU A 53 -2.61 16.52 10.55
N GLU A 54 -3.91 16.83 10.46
CA GLU A 54 -4.86 16.12 9.60
C GLU A 54 -4.45 16.17 8.10
N VAL A 55 -4.01 17.35 7.64
CA VAL A 55 -3.55 17.53 6.25
C VAL A 55 -2.23 16.79 6.00
N GLU A 56 -1.27 16.85 6.93
CA GLU A 56 0.01 16.14 6.83
C GLU A 56 -0.20 14.62 6.80
N GLU A 57 -1.07 14.08 7.65
CA GLU A 57 -1.47 12.66 7.62
C GLU A 57 -2.08 12.26 6.28
N CYS A 58 -2.97 13.10 5.73
CA CYS A 58 -3.57 12.87 4.43
C CYS A 58 -2.54 12.88 3.30
N ILE A 59 -1.59 13.82 3.32
CA ILE A 59 -0.49 13.90 2.35
C ILE A 59 0.40 12.66 2.44
N MET A 60 0.78 12.24 3.64
CA MET A 60 1.58 11.02 3.85
C MET A 60 0.84 9.79 3.31
N ALA A 61 -0.45 9.63 3.65
CA ALA A 61 -1.25 8.51 3.19
C ALA A 61 -1.40 8.48 1.65
N ALA A 62 -1.54 9.63 1.01
CA ALA A 62 -1.59 9.74 -0.44
C ALA A 62 -0.25 9.38 -1.09
N ASN A 63 0.86 9.87 -0.53
CA ASN A 63 2.20 9.58 -1.03
C ASN A 63 2.54 8.09 -0.89
N ASP A 64 2.22 7.48 0.26
CA ASP A 64 2.41 6.04 0.48
C ASP A 64 1.64 5.19 -0.54
N LEU A 65 0.40 5.60 -0.85
CA LEU A 65 -0.39 4.93 -1.89
C LEU A 65 0.28 5.07 -3.26
N LEU A 66 0.70 6.27 -3.65
CA LEU A 66 1.34 6.50 -4.94
C LEU A 66 2.64 5.68 -5.08
N LEU A 67 3.45 5.63 -4.03
CA LEU A 67 4.66 4.82 -3.99
C LEU A 67 4.35 3.32 -4.15
N SER A 68 3.27 2.84 -3.53
CA SER A 68 2.85 1.44 -3.66
C SER A 68 2.37 1.03 -5.06
N LEU A 69 2.02 1.98 -5.92
CA LEU A 69 1.56 1.72 -7.29
C LEU A 69 2.70 1.70 -8.31
N VAL A 70 3.92 2.08 -7.93
CA VAL A 70 5.09 2.00 -8.80
C VAL A 70 5.45 0.53 -9.03
N THR A 71 5.72 0.12 -10.26
CA THR A 71 5.56 -1.27 -10.71
C THR A 71 6.74 -2.22 -10.47
N ASP A 72 7.82 -1.79 -9.82
CA ASP A 72 9.11 -2.47 -10.04
C ASP A 72 9.72 -3.23 -8.83
N ASP A 73 9.05 -3.39 -7.68
CA ASP A 73 9.64 -4.08 -6.51
C ASP A 73 8.63 -4.90 -5.67
N GLU A 74 9.07 -6.02 -5.05
CA GLU A 74 8.31 -6.79 -4.03
C GLU A 74 7.87 -5.92 -2.83
N ILE A 75 8.61 -4.84 -2.56
CA ILE A 75 8.29 -3.85 -1.53
C ILE A 75 6.94 -3.16 -1.83
N ASN A 76 6.62 -2.98 -3.12
CA ASN A 76 5.42 -2.28 -3.55
C ASN A 76 4.17 -3.15 -3.38
N GLU A 77 4.27 -4.47 -3.53
CA GLU A 77 3.17 -5.40 -3.25
C GLU A 77 2.72 -5.34 -1.79
N ARG A 78 3.68 -5.32 -0.86
CA ARG A 78 3.38 -5.22 0.57
C ARG A 78 2.77 -3.86 0.92
N ALA A 79 3.30 -2.78 0.36
CA ALA A 79 2.74 -1.45 0.56
C ALA A 79 1.31 -1.35 -0.01
N LEU A 80 1.09 -1.92 -1.20
CA LEU A 80 -0.21 -1.92 -1.87
C LEU A 80 -1.22 -2.74 -1.07
N GLN A 81 -0.81 -3.92 -0.59
CA GLN A 81 -1.60 -4.72 0.34
C GLN A 81 -2.04 -3.88 1.54
N LEU A 82 -1.12 -3.23 2.26
CA LEU A 82 -1.45 -2.44 3.44
C LEU A 82 -2.42 -1.30 3.14
N ASN A 83 -2.27 -0.64 1.98
CA ASN A 83 -3.20 0.38 1.52
C ASN A 83 -4.59 -0.20 1.21
N LEU A 84 -4.67 -1.34 0.52
CA LEU A 84 -5.94 -2.00 0.17
C LEU A 84 -6.66 -2.56 1.40
N ARG A 85 -5.92 -3.04 2.41
CA ARG A 85 -6.49 -3.46 3.71
C ARG A 85 -7.26 -2.36 4.40
N ARG A 86 -7.08 -1.10 3.98
CA ARG A 86 -7.88 0.01 4.48
C ARG A 86 -9.36 -0.06 4.12
N LEU A 87 -9.69 -0.84 3.10
CA LEU A 87 -11.02 -0.98 2.54
C LEU A 87 -11.80 -2.14 3.16
N ARG A 88 -11.24 -2.83 4.16
CA ARG A 88 -11.91 -3.96 4.81
C ARG A 88 -13.27 -3.60 5.37
N LYS A 89 -14.19 -4.55 5.26
CA LYS A 89 -15.61 -4.45 5.63
C LYS A 89 -16.40 -3.44 4.77
N GLN A 90 -15.79 -2.79 3.78
CA GLN A 90 -16.49 -1.93 2.84
C GLN A 90 -17.00 -2.72 1.64
N PHE A 91 -18.12 -2.29 1.07
CA PHE A 91 -18.61 -2.80 -0.20
C PHE A 91 -17.86 -2.10 -1.34
N VAL A 92 -17.24 -2.91 -2.21
CA VAL A 92 -16.38 -2.44 -3.30
C VAL A 92 -16.79 -3.10 -4.61
N THR A 93 -16.47 -2.40 -5.70
CA THR A 93 -16.65 -2.85 -7.07
C THR A 93 -15.32 -2.74 -7.79
N VAL A 94 -14.88 -3.84 -8.40
CA VAL A 94 -13.57 -4.02 -9.01
C VAL A 94 -13.78 -4.41 -10.47
N LEU A 95 -13.10 -3.72 -11.38
CA LEU A 95 -13.03 -4.10 -12.80
C LEU A 95 -11.76 -4.90 -13.03
N VAL A 96 -11.92 -6.12 -13.55
CA VAL A 96 -10.85 -7.10 -13.74
C VAL A 96 -10.63 -7.33 -15.24
N ASP A 97 -9.37 -7.43 -15.65
CA ASP A 97 -8.96 -7.84 -16.99
C ASP A 97 -8.88 -9.37 -17.10
N CYS A 98 -9.86 -9.97 -17.77
CA CYS A 98 -9.87 -11.39 -18.12
C CYS A 98 -9.47 -11.60 -19.60
N GLY A 99 -8.51 -10.80 -20.09
CA GLY A 99 -7.99 -10.87 -21.45
C GLY A 99 -8.97 -10.35 -22.49
N ASN A 100 -9.83 -11.23 -23.02
CA ASN A 100 -10.77 -10.86 -24.08
C ASN A 100 -12.02 -10.11 -23.56
N LYS A 101 -12.20 -10.06 -22.25
CA LYS A 101 -13.35 -9.41 -21.59
C LYS A 101 -12.88 -8.70 -20.34
N LYS A 102 -13.59 -7.63 -20.00
CA LYS A 102 -13.49 -6.97 -18.70
C LYS A 102 -14.67 -7.40 -17.85
N GLU A 103 -14.41 -7.86 -16.65
CA GLU A 103 -15.44 -8.33 -15.73
C GLU A 103 -15.54 -7.40 -14.53
N GLU A 104 -16.77 -7.04 -14.17
CA GLU A 104 -17.05 -6.25 -12.99
C GLU A 104 -17.47 -7.17 -11.86
N VAL A 105 -16.73 -7.16 -10.76
CA VAL A 105 -16.98 -7.98 -9.58
C VAL A 105 -17.24 -7.06 -8.39
N SER A 106 -18.33 -7.30 -7.68
CA SER A 106 -18.69 -6.52 -6.49
C SER A 106 -18.88 -7.41 -5.27
N GLY A 107 -18.49 -6.92 -4.10
CA GLY A 107 -18.60 -7.67 -2.85
C GLY A 107 -18.08 -6.89 -1.66
N ILE A 108 -18.14 -7.51 -0.47
CA ILE A 108 -17.55 -6.96 0.74
C ILE A 108 -16.05 -7.28 0.71
N PHE A 109 -15.20 -6.26 0.78
CA PHE A 109 -13.75 -6.43 0.84
C PHE A 109 -13.36 -7.07 2.18
N LEU A 110 -12.88 -8.31 2.15
CA LEU A 110 -12.53 -9.07 3.35
C LEU A 110 -11.09 -8.82 3.78
N ASP A 111 -10.14 -8.97 2.86
CA ASP A 111 -8.72 -8.73 3.08
C ASP A 111 -7.96 -8.61 1.75
N ALA A 112 -6.68 -8.24 1.82
CA ALA A 112 -5.72 -8.38 0.72
C ALA A 112 -4.55 -9.27 1.13
N GLY A 113 -4.09 -10.13 0.23
CA GLY A 113 -2.77 -10.74 0.27
C GLY A 113 -1.72 -9.86 -0.40
N LYS A 114 -0.55 -10.42 -0.69
CA LYS A 114 0.52 -9.72 -1.41
C LYS A 114 0.12 -9.40 -2.85
N ASP A 115 -0.40 -10.42 -3.54
CA ASP A 115 -0.63 -10.45 -4.98
C ASP A 115 -2.12 -10.66 -5.33
N PHE A 116 -3.02 -10.64 -4.35
CA PHE A 116 -4.45 -10.82 -4.55
C PHE A 116 -5.30 -10.04 -3.54
N ILE A 117 -6.58 -9.87 -3.88
CA ILE A 117 -7.62 -9.37 -2.98
C ILE A 117 -8.69 -10.43 -2.74
N ILE A 118 -9.39 -10.31 -1.62
CA ILE A 118 -10.47 -11.19 -1.23
C ILE A 118 -11.76 -10.38 -1.08
N LEU A 119 -12.76 -10.74 -1.87
CA LEU A 119 -14.13 -10.24 -1.73
C LEU A 119 -15.02 -11.37 -1.20
N VAL A 120 -16.04 -11.01 -0.44
CA VAL A 120 -17.10 -11.94 -0.05
C VAL A 120 -18.39 -11.48 -0.71
N ASN A 121 -19.00 -12.37 -1.47
CA ASN A 121 -20.31 -12.12 -2.04
C ASN A 121 -21.34 -11.99 -0.89
N SER A 122 -22.06 -10.87 -0.85
CA SER A 122 -23.01 -10.58 0.22
C SER A 122 -24.19 -11.56 0.28
N GLU A 123 -24.57 -12.11 -0.87
CA GLU A 123 -25.72 -13.01 -1.05
C GLU A 123 -25.31 -14.48 -0.82
N THR A 124 -24.31 -14.97 -1.54
CA THR A 124 -23.91 -16.39 -1.49
C THR A 124 -22.95 -16.71 -0.35
N LYS A 125 -22.26 -15.71 0.22
CA LYS A 125 -21.14 -15.86 1.15
C LYS A 125 -19.92 -16.58 0.56
N ASN A 126 -19.90 -16.80 -0.75
CA ASN A 126 -18.74 -17.33 -1.45
C ASN A 126 -17.57 -16.35 -1.36
N VAL A 127 -16.36 -16.92 -1.32
CA VAL A 127 -15.12 -16.16 -1.27
C VAL A 127 -14.62 -15.99 -2.69
N THR A 128 -14.54 -14.75 -3.16
CA THR A 128 -13.99 -14.41 -4.47
C THR A 128 -12.58 -13.87 -4.31
N VAL A 129 -11.65 -14.47 -5.05
CA VAL A 129 -10.23 -14.12 -5.09
C VAL A 129 -9.91 -13.52 -6.45
N ILE A 130 -9.23 -12.39 -6.46
CA ILE A 130 -8.85 -11.65 -7.67
C ILE A 130 -7.38 -11.29 -7.56
N THR A 131 -6.58 -11.62 -8.57
CA THR A 131 -5.16 -11.26 -8.63
C THR A 131 -5.00 -9.75 -8.87
N THR A 132 -4.11 -9.12 -8.10
CA THR A 132 -4.00 -7.64 -8.07
C THR A 132 -3.51 -7.07 -9.39
N ASN A 133 -2.64 -7.81 -10.10
CA ASN A 133 -2.16 -7.44 -11.44
C ASN A 133 -3.26 -7.44 -12.53
N ARG A 134 -4.41 -8.09 -12.28
CA ARG A 134 -5.56 -8.11 -13.19
C ARG A 134 -6.56 -6.99 -12.90
N ILE A 135 -6.38 -6.22 -11.83
CA ILE A 135 -7.29 -5.14 -11.46
C ILE A 135 -7.02 -3.91 -12.32
N LEU A 136 -8.03 -3.50 -13.11
CA LEU A 136 -7.97 -2.29 -13.93
C LEU A 136 -8.51 -1.07 -13.19
N PHE A 137 -9.52 -1.27 -12.36
CA PHE A 137 -10.20 -0.19 -11.66
C PHE A 137 -10.79 -0.68 -10.35
N PHE A 138 -10.76 0.18 -9.34
CA PHE A 138 -11.26 -0.10 -8.01
C PHE A 138 -12.14 1.06 -7.53
N SER A 139 -13.33 0.76 -7.05
CA SER A 139 -14.23 1.75 -6.45
C SER A 139 -14.88 1.25 -5.16
N SER A 140 -14.98 2.15 -4.17
CA SER A 140 -15.77 1.93 -2.96
C SER A 140 -16.98 2.87 -3.00
N ALA A 141 -18.16 2.32 -2.69
CA ALA A 141 -19.41 3.09 -2.65
C ALA A 141 -19.43 4.11 -1.50
N ASN A 142 -18.63 3.87 -0.44
CA ASN A 142 -18.58 4.69 0.77
C ASN A 142 -17.25 5.43 0.91
N ARG A 143 -17.01 6.44 0.07
CA ARG A 143 -15.87 7.36 0.25
C ARG A 143 -15.97 8.27 1.49
N LYS A 144 -17.10 8.25 2.20
CA LYS A 144 -17.43 9.21 3.27
C LYS A 144 -17.20 8.70 4.69
N THR A 145 -16.80 7.46 4.86
CA THR A 145 -16.43 6.94 6.18
C THR A 145 -14.93 6.80 6.17
N GLU A 146 -14.23 7.78 6.76
CA GLU A 146 -12.91 7.54 7.33
C GLU A 146 -13.11 6.45 8.38
N ALA A 147 -13.06 5.20 7.92
CA ALA A 147 -13.07 4.06 8.81
C ALA A 147 -11.77 4.19 9.58
N HIS A 148 -11.85 4.74 10.81
CA HIS A 148 -10.77 4.72 11.77
C HIS A 148 -10.14 3.34 11.68
N HIS A 149 -8.87 3.30 11.28
CA HIS A 149 -8.11 2.08 11.19
C HIS A 149 -8.02 1.49 12.59
N GLU A 150 -8.95 0.60 12.94
CA GLU A 150 -8.81 -0.23 14.11
C GLU A 150 -7.55 -1.06 13.89
N GLN A 151 -6.49 -0.75 14.64
CA GLN A 151 -5.28 -1.54 14.63
C GLN A 151 -5.62 -2.98 14.99
N GLU A 152 -5.33 -3.92 14.09
CA GLU A 152 -5.81 -5.31 14.12
C GLU A 152 -5.44 -6.11 15.36
N LEU A 153 -4.50 -5.60 16.16
CA LEU A 153 -3.99 -6.26 17.36
C LEU A 153 -4.18 -5.46 18.65
N ILE A 154 -4.88 -4.32 18.62
CA ILE A 154 -4.97 -3.43 19.81
C ILE A 154 -5.73 -4.12 20.96
N SER A 155 -6.79 -4.85 20.64
CA SER A 155 -7.72 -5.48 21.58
C SER A 155 -7.59 -7.00 21.66
N ILE A 156 -6.45 -7.57 21.28
CA ILE A 156 -6.25 -9.03 21.32
C ILE A 156 -6.29 -9.59 22.75
N ASP A 157 -6.73 -10.84 22.83
CA ASP A 157 -6.71 -11.63 24.05
C ASP A 157 -5.31 -11.63 24.70
N PRO A 158 -5.20 -11.49 26.04
CA PRO A 158 -3.91 -11.48 26.74
C PRO A 158 -3.05 -12.73 26.50
N CYS A 159 -3.65 -13.90 26.31
CA CYS A 159 -2.93 -15.13 26.00
C CYS A 159 -2.36 -15.07 24.59
N LEU A 160 -3.14 -14.62 23.60
CA LEU A 160 -2.63 -14.40 22.25
C LEU A 160 -1.50 -13.36 22.24
N ARG A 161 -1.64 -12.26 22.98
CA ARG A 161 -0.58 -11.25 23.14
C ARG A 161 0.70 -11.86 23.69
N ARG A 162 0.58 -12.70 24.73
CA ARG A 162 1.71 -13.42 25.31
C ARG A 162 2.37 -14.36 24.30
N GLN A 163 1.57 -15.12 23.55
CA GLN A 163 2.10 -16.03 22.51
C GLN A 163 2.81 -15.26 21.40
N LEU A 164 2.24 -14.16 20.92
CA LEU A 164 2.90 -13.27 19.96
C LEU A 164 4.20 -12.68 20.51
N THR A 165 4.26 -12.37 21.81
CA THR A 165 5.46 -11.77 22.43
C THR A 165 6.60 -12.78 22.58
N PHE A 166 6.30 -14.00 23.05
CA PHE A 166 7.33 -14.98 23.41
C PHE A 166 7.57 -16.06 22.36
N ASN A 167 6.57 -16.38 21.54
CA ASN A 167 6.57 -17.46 20.55
C ASN A 167 6.14 -16.94 19.17
N PHE A 168 6.59 -15.74 18.79
CA PHE A 168 6.12 -15.03 17.60
C PHE A 168 6.10 -15.91 16.34
N GLY A 169 7.25 -16.48 15.96
CA GLY A 169 7.37 -17.25 14.73
C GLY A 169 6.45 -18.47 14.68
N GLU A 170 6.37 -19.25 15.77
CA GLU A 170 5.48 -20.41 15.87
C GLU A 170 4.01 -20.00 15.89
N THR A 171 3.66 -18.90 16.56
CA THR A 171 2.29 -18.42 16.68
C THR A 171 1.76 -17.89 15.36
N VAL A 172 2.58 -17.09 14.67
CA VAL A 172 2.20 -16.45 13.41
C VAL A 172 2.07 -17.47 12.28
N THR A 173 2.99 -18.44 12.17
CA THR A 173 2.94 -19.45 11.10
C THR A 173 1.77 -20.43 11.21
N LYS A 174 1.17 -20.58 12.40
CA LYS A 174 -0.02 -21.43 12.62
C LYS A 174 -1.34 -20.75 12.26
N SER A 175 -1.34 -19.48 11.89
CA SER A 175 -2.56 -18.73 11.57
C SER A 175 -2.40 -17.99 10.26
N PRO A 176 -3.15 -18.36 9.19
CA PRO A 176 -3.12 -17.63 7.92
C PRO A 176 -3.43 -16.14 8.09
N PHE A 177 -4.34 -15.79 9.00
CA PHE A 177 -4.65 -14.40 9.32
C PHE A 177 -3.43 -13.65 9.87
N LEU A 178 -2.73 -14.20 10.87
CA LEU A 178 -1.54 -13.56 11.45
C LEU A 178 -0.39 -13.53 10.44
N LEU A 179 -0.22 -14.61 9.68
CA LEU A 179 0.80 -14.70 8.65
C LEU A 179 0.60 -13.59 7.60
N ASN A 180 -0.65 -13.39 7.16
CA ASN A 180 -1.00 -12.31 6.24
C ASN A 180 -0.78 -10.91 6.86
N LEU A 181 -1.17 -10.75 8.12
CA LEU A 181 -1.01 -9.51 8.86
C LEU A 181 0.46 -9.09 8.98
N PHE A 182 1.37 -10.01 9.30
CA PHE A 182 2.79 -9.65 9.53
C PHE A 182 3.66 -9.70 8.29
N PHE A 183 3.45 -10.70 7.42
CA PHE A 183 4.36 -10.99 6.32
C PHE A 183 3.71 -10.83 4.93
N GLY A 184 2.38 -10.80 4.88
CA GLY A 184 1.62 -10.93 3.64
C GLY A 184 1.61 -12.39 3.18
N LEU A 185 0.44 -12.88 2.79
CA LEU A 185 0.29 -14.18 2.14
C LEU A 185 0.30 -13.99 0.63
N ASP A 186 1.03 -14.87 -0.07
CA ASP A 186 0.81 -15.05 -1.50
C ASP A 186 -0.45 -15.89 -1.77
N LEU A 187 -0.93 -15.83 -3.00
CA LEU A 187 -2.14 -16.54 -3.44
C LEU A 187 -2.05 -18.05 -3.17
N SER A 188 -0.88 -18.65 -3.40
CA SER A 188 -0.68 -20.09 -3.24
C SER A 188 -0.90 -20.53 -1.79
N MET A 189 -0.27 -19.85 -0.83
CA MET A 189 -0.39 -20.14 0.59
C MET A 189 -1.81 -19.90 1.10
N PHE A 190 -2.51 -18.89 0.56
CA PHE A 190 -3.90 -18.64 0.91
C PHE A 190 -4.81 -19.78 0.47
N LEU A 191 -4.67 -20.24 -0.78
CA LEU A 191 -5.52 -21.29 -1.36
C LEU A 191 -5.32 -22.67 -0.72
N GLU A 192 -4.20 -22.92 -0.04
CA GLU A 192 -3.98 -24.17 0.73
C GLU A 192 -5.09 -24.39 1.77
N SER A 193 -5.66 -23.32 2.33
CA SER A 193 -6.77 -23.41 3.29
C SER A 193 -8.11 -23.80 2.65
N TYR A 194 -8.18 -23.86 1.32
CA TYR A 194 -9.39 -24.15 0.53
C TYR A 194 -9.30 -25.44 -0.26
N VAL A 195 -8.25 -26.25 -0.06
CA VAL A 195 -8.19 -27.60 -0.64
C VAL A 195 -9.40 -28.41 -0.16
N GLY A 196 -10.12 -28.99 -1.12
CA GLY A 196 -11.38 -29.72 -0.94
C GLY A 196 -12.63 -28.90 -1.24
N TYR A 197 -12.52 -27.59 -1.49
CA TYR A 197 -13.66 -26.73 -1.84
C TYR A 197 -13.99 -26.85 -3.33
N TYR A 198 -15.25 -26.62 -3.68
CA TYR A 198 -15.65 -26.44 -5.08
C TYR A 198 -15.31 -25.01 -5.50
N CYS A 199 -14.76 -24.83 -6.68
CA CYS A 199 -14.39 -23.52 -7.16
C CYS A 199 -14.71 -23.32 -8.63
N TYR A 200 -15.00 -22.07 -8.96
CA TYR A 200 -15.21 -21.57 -10.31
C TYR A 200 -14.05 -20.64 -10.65
N VAL A 201 -13.36 -20.90 -11.75
CA VAL A 201 -12.13 -20.23 -12.16
C VAL A 201 -12.32 -19.64 -13.54
N ARG A 202 -12.15 -18.32 -13.63
CA ARG A 202 -12.13 -17.59 -14.90
C ARG A 202 -10.69 -17.29 -15.27
N THR A 203 -10.33 -17.67 -16.49
CA THR A 203 -8.99 -17.45 -17.04
C THR A 203 -9.01 -16.42 -18.15
N ASP A 204 -7.85 -15.88 -18.51
CA ASP A 204 -7.72 -14.90 -19.60
C ASP A 204 -7.76 -15.53 -21.01
N ARG A 205 -7.54 -16.85 -21.10
CA ARG A 205 -7.52 -17.60 -22.35
C ARG A 205 -8.87 -18.19 -22.72
N GLU A 206 -9.60 -18.70 -21.73
CA GLU A 206 -10.80 -19.47 -21.99
C GLU A 206 -12.05 -18.58 -22.02
N LYS A 207 -12.97 -18.90 -22.94
CA LYS A 207 -14.26 -18.19 -23.02
C LYS A 207 -15.26 -18.67 -21.96
N GLN A 208 -15.05 -19.87 -21.44
CA GLN A 208 -15.90 -20.51 -20.46
C GLN A 208 -15.17 -20.59 -19.13
N GLU A 209 -15.94 -20.52 -18.06
CA GLU A 209 -15.47 -20.71 -16.71
C GLU A 209 -15.13 -22.19 -16.49
N LEU A 210 -13.99 -22.45 -15.89
CA LEU A 210 -13.59 -23.76 -15.42
C LEU A 210 -14.15 -23.98 -14.03
N ASP A 211 -14.64 -25.17 -13.75
CA ASP A 211 -15.19 -25.49 -12.43
C ASP A 211 -14.77 -26.88 -11.97
N GLY A 212 -14.67 -27.06 -10.66
CA GLY A 212 -14.28 -28.34 -10.08
C GLY A 212 -13.87 -28.23 -8.63
N THR A 213 -13.51 -29.36 -8.03
CA THR A 213 -12.97 -29.38 -6.66
C THR A 213 -11.47 -29.12 -6.67
N LEU A 214 -11.04 -28.16 -5.87
CA LEU A 214 -9.64 -27.81 -5.66
C LEU A 214 -8.94 -28.93 -4.88
N ILE A 215 -8.09 -29.73 -5.54
CA ILE A 215 -7.47 -30.90 -4.91
C ILE A 215 -6.04 -30.66 -4.44
N LYS A 216 -5.34 -29.69 -5.05
CA LYS A 216 -3.94 -29.44 -4.75
C LYS A 216 -3.52 -28.05 -5.20
N ILE A 217 -2.66 -27.43 -4.38
CA ILE A 217 -1.93 -26.21 -4.75
C ILE A 217 -0.49 -26.56 -5.07
N ARG A 218 0.05 -25.91 -6.10
CA ARG A 218 1.46 -25.93 -6.49
C ARG A 218 2.00 -24.51 -6.43
N THR A 219 3.31 -24.38 -6.60
CA THR A 219 4.01 -23.09 -6.53
C THR A 219 3.44 -22.03 -7.48
N ASN A 220 3.03 -22.40 -8.70
CA ASN A 220 2.48 -21.45 -9.68
C ASN A 220 1.16 -21.90 -10.31
N SER A 221 0.48 -22.88 -9.72
CA SER A 221 -0.74 -23.44 -10.30
C SER A 221 -1.63 -24.14 -9.29
N ILE A 222 -2.87 -24.34 -9.67
CA ILE A 222 -3.85 -25.17 -8.96
C ILE A 222 -4.15 -26.43 -9.76
N GLU A 223 -4.52 -27.49 -9.06
CA GLU A 223 -5.15 -28.66 -9.67
C GLU A 223 -6.62 -28.74 -9.25
N LEU A 224 -7.49 -28.80 -10.25
CA LEU A 224 -8.92 -29.01 -10.12
C LEU A 224 -9.27 -30.43 -10.55
N THR A 225 -10.34 -30.98 -9.99
CA THR A 225 -10.96 -32.20 -10.50
C THR A 225 -12.46 -32.06 -10.70
N LYS A 226 -12.93 -32.57 -11.84
CA LYS A 226 -14.36 -32.64 -12.18
C LYS A 226 -14.59 -33.95 -12.92
N TYR A 227 -15.56 -34.75 -12.47
CA TYR A 227 -15.86 -36.07 -13.05
C TYR A 227 -14.64 -36.99 -13.23
N ASP A 228 -13.76 -37.04 -12.21
CA ASP A 228 -12.49 -37.79 -12.19
C ASP A 228 -11.42 -37.33 -13.20
N GLU A 229 -11.70 -36.33 -14.02
CA GLU A 229 -10.71 -35.64 -14.83
C GLU A 229 -9.98 -34.61 -13.98
N LYS A 230 -8.68 -34.46 -14.23
CA LYS A 230 -7.81 -33.50 -13.55
C LYS A 230 -7.35 -32.45 -14.53
N GLN A 231 -7.43 -31.20 -14.11
CA GLN A 231 -6.98 -30.07 -14.89
C GLN A 231 -6.09 -29.19 -14.02
N ALA A 232 -4.94 -28.78 -14.57
CA ALA A 232 -4.07 -27.81 -13.93
C ALA A 232 -4.32 -26.43 -14.56
N VAL A 233 -4.34 -25.39 -13.73
CA VAL A 233 -4.50 -24.00 -14.17
C VAL A 233 -3.39 -23.17 -13.54
N ASP A 234 -2.61 -22.47 -14.36
CA ASP A 234 -1.51 -21.61 -13.89
C ASP A 234 -2.06 -20.30 -13.30
N PHE A 235 -1.47 -19.82 -12.20
CA PHE A 235 -1.91 -18.59 -11.53
C PHE A 235 -1.85 -17.38 -12.45
N ASP A 236 -0.87 -17.34 -13.34
CA ASP A 236 -0.74 -16.28 -14.34
C ASP A 236 -1.97 -16.20 -15.25
N GLU A 237 -2.70 -17.29 -15.47
CA GLU A 237 -3.89 -17.32 -16.31
C GLU A 237 -5.16 -16.97 -15.53
N ILE A 238 -5.14 -17.09 -14.19
CA ILE A 238 -6.31 -16.89 -13.34
C ILE A 238 -6.59 -15.40 -13.17
N CYS A 239 -7.83 -15.03 -13.45
CA CYS A 239 -8.31 -13.66 -13.29
C CYS A 239 -9.22 -13.54 -12.06
N ILE A 240 -10.19 -14.45 -11.96
CA ILE A 240 -11.16 -14.50 -10.86
C ILE A 240 -11.32 -15.96 -10.44
N MET A 241 -11.33 -16.21 -9.14
CA MET A 241 -11.67 -17.50 -8.56
C MET A 241 -12.75 -17.32 -7.51
N GLU A 242 -13.85 -18.05 -7.63
CA GLU A 242 -14.91 -18.09 -6.63
C GLU A 242 -14.90 -19.45 -5.91
N LEU A 243 -14.80 -19.42 -4.58
CA LEU A 243 -14.68 -20.59 -3.71
C LEU A 243 -16.00 -20.79 -2.98
N GLU A 244 -16.64 -21.94 -3.25
CA GLU A 244 -17.89 -22.40 -2.67
C GLU A 244 -17.60 -23.55 -1.68
N LYS A 245 -18.22 -23.50 -0.50
CA LYS A 245 -18.02 -24.48 0.56
C LYS A 245 -18.95 -25.69 0.40
#